data_AF-A0A7S1M8Z0-F1
#
_entry.id   AF-A0A7S1M8Z0-F1
#
_cell.length_a   1.000
_cell.length_b   1.000
_cell.length_c   1.000
_cell.angle_alpha   90.00
_cell.angle_beta   90.00
_cell.angle_gamma   90.00
#
_symmetry.space_group_name_H-M   'P 1'
#
loop_
_entity.id
_entity.type
_entity.pdbx_description
1 polymer ?
#
loop_
_entity_poly.entity_id
_entity_poly.type
_entity_poly.pdbx_seq_one_letter_code
_entity_poly.pdbx_strand_id
1 'polypeptide(L)'
;FLEFAERVKNPPAPVVEGPAMKIEKSTAIQQQEFLRSIKCEVSCAAEHVTPEAGAGTPDVCRVACEVDKKKLAEKIIAGGTPTPSEVLGYFNSELKERICFLDGGMGTRIQAERLEEADYRGERFKDFSMIDANGVPVSLKG
;
A
#
# COMPACT_ATOMS: atom_id res chain seq x y z
N PHE A 1 -18.22 -13.99 7.50
CA PHE A 1 -16.90 -14.62 7.70
C PHE A 1 -16.94 -16.11 7.40
N LEU A 2 -17.88 -16.86 8.00
CA LEU A 2 -18.02 -18.30 7.75
C LEU A 2 -18.35 -18.63 6.28
N GLU A 3 -19.29 -17.93 5.66
CA GLU A 3 -19.65 -18.13 4.24
C GLU A 3 -18.48 -17.81 3.28
N PHE A 4 -17.66 -16.81 3.63
CA PHE A 4 -16.44 -16.48 2.90
C PHE A 4 -15.41 -17.61 3.00
N ALA A 5 -15.16 -18.10 4.22
CA ALA A 5 -14.24 -19.22 4.45
C ALA A 5 -14.68 -20.49 3.71
N GLU A 6 -15.99 -20.68 3.56
CA GLU A 6 -16.58 -21.80 2.83
C GLU A 6 -16.43 -21.66 1.31
N ARG A 7 -16.62 -20.44 0.76
CA ARG A 7 -16.31 -20.14 -0.65
C ARG A 7 -14.83 -20.25 -1.00
N VAL A 8 -13.94 -19.87 -0.09
CA VAL A 8 -12.48 -20.05 -0.28
C VAL A 8 -12.10 -21.53 -0.26
N LYS A 9 -12.76 -22.35 0.55
CA LYS A 9 -12.57 -23.82 0.57
C LYS A 9 -13.06 -24.49 -0.72
N ASN A 10 -14.10 -23.95 -1.35
CA ASN A 10 -14.71 -24.51 -2.57
C ASN A 10 -14.76 -23.45 -3.69
N PRO A 11 -13.61 -23.12 -4.31
CA PRO A 11 -13.58 -22.15 -5.39
C PRO A 11 -14.32 -22.74 -6.63
N PRO A 12 -15.21 -21.98 -7.29
CA PRO A 12 -15.80 -22.43 -8.55
C PRO A 12 -14.74 -22.53 -9.65
N ALA A 13 -15.05 -23.39 -10.63
CA ALA A 13 -14.14 -23.84 -11.67
C ALA A 13 -13.40 -22.68 -12.38
N PRO A 14 -12.12 -22.85 -12.71
CA PRO A 14 -11.35 -21.82 -13.38
C PRO A 14 -11.96 -21.50 -14.75
N VAL A 15 -12.01 -20.21 -15.07
CA VAL A 15 -12.38 -19.71 -16.40
C VAL A 15 -11.26 -20.08 -17.38
N VAL A 16 -11.65 -20.42 -18.61
CA VAL A 16 -10.79 -20.92 -19.70
C VAL A 16 -9.48 -20.13 -19.77
N GLU A 17 -8.36 -20.85 -19.64
CA GLU A 17 -7.02 -20.29 -19.70
C GLU A 17 -6.83 -19.54 -21.03
N GLY A 18 -6.62 -18.22 -20.94
CA GLY A 18 -6.14 -17.43 -22.06
C GLY A 18 -4.79 -17.96 -22.55
N PRO A 19 -4.36 -17.60 -23.78
CA PRO A 19 -3.11 -18.11 -24.35
C PRO A 19 -1.96 -17.88 -23.38
N ALA A 20 -1.28 -18.97 -23.00
CA ALA A 20 -0.18 -18.93 -22.06
C ALA A 20 0.91 -17.97 -22.58
N MET A 21 1.07 -16.84 -21.90
CA MET A 21 2.20 -15.94 -22.16
C MET A 21 3.49 -16.72 -21.93
N LYS A 22 4.20 -17.02 -23.01
CA LYS A 22 5.56 -17.57 -22.95
C LYS A 22 6.51 -16.45 -22.56
N ILE A 23 6.69 -16.28 -21.25
CA ILE A 23 7.74 -15.42 -20.72
C ILE A 23 9.04 -16.21 -20.84
N GLU A 24 9.93 -15.81 -21.75
CA GLU A 24 11.30 -16.30 -21.78
C GLU A 24 12.05 -15.76 -20.55
N LYS A 25 11.97 -16.50 -19.45
CA LYS A 25 12.57 -16.11 -18.18
C LYS A 25 14.09 -16.12 -18.33
N SER A 26 14.71 -14.95 -18.22
CA SER A 26 16.15 -14.83 -18.03
C SER A 26 16.53 -15.53 -16.72
N THR A 27 17.64 -16.25 -16.71
CA THR A 27 18.20 -16.80 -15.47
C THR A 27 18.70 -15.68 -14.55
N ALA A 28 18.79 -15.94 -13.25
CA ALA A 28 19.30 -14.96 -12.28
C ALA A 28 20.71 -14.45 -12.65
N ILE A 29 21.54 -15.31 -13.25
CA ILE A 29 22.90 -14.96 -13.74
C ILE A 29 22.80 -13.94 -14.87
N GLN A 30 21.95 -14.20 -15.88
CA GLN A 30 21.75 -13.28 -17.00
C GLN A 30 21.19 -11.92 -16.55
N GLN A 31 20.27 -11.92 -15.57
CA GLN A 31 19.74 -10.67 -15.00
C GLN A 31 20.82 -9.90 -14.25
N GLN A 32 21.64 -10.59 -13.47
CA GLN A 32 22.75 -9.97 -12.73
C GLN A 32 23.79 -9.35 -13.68
N GLU A 33 24.17 -10.07 -14.74
CA GLU A 33 25.08 -9.57 -15.77
C GLU A 33 24.51 -8.33 -16.49
N PHE A 34 23.23 -8.37 -16.87
CA PHE A 34 22.54 -7.25 -17.48
C PHE A 34 22.44 -6.03 -16.54
N LEU A 35 22.02 -6.22 -15.30
CA LEU A 35 21.96 -5.11 -14.33
C LEU A 35 23.33 -4.51 -14.02
N ARG A 36 24.39 -5.34 -14.01
CA ARG A 36 25.78 -4.86 -13.85
C ARG A 36 26.31 -4.14 -15.08
N SER A 37 25.80 -4.45 -16.28
CA SER A 37 26.18 -3.77 -17.51
C SER A 37 25.50 -2.40 -17.64
N ILE A 38 24.32 -2.21 -17.02
CA ILE A 38 23.70 -0.90 -16.86
C ILE A 38 24.50 -0.09 -15.84
N LYS A 39 25.54 0.60 -16.31
CA LYS A 39 26.23 1.64 -15.54
C LYS A 39 25.72 3.00 -15.98
N CYS A 40 25.02 3.68 -15.08
CA CYS A 40 24.78 5.11 -15.18
C CYS A 40 25.65 5.77 -14.14
N GLU A 41 26.66 6.52 -14.58
CA GLU A 41 27.41 7.40 -13.67
C GLU A 41 26.50 8.56 -13.30
N VAL A 42 25.91 8.48 -12.10
CA VAL A 42 25.14 9.58 -11.52
C VAL A 42 26.11 10.44 -10.72
N SER A 43 26.49 11.59 -11.28
CA SER A 43 27.19 12.62 -10.52
C SER A 43 26.17 13.58 -9.91
N CYS A 44 26.22 13.74 -8.59
CA CYS A 44 25.45 14.75 -7.89
C CYS A 44 26.39 15.91 -7.58
N ALA A 45 26.17 17.06 -8.23
CA ALA A 45 26.94 18.29 -7.96
C ALA A 45 26.38 19.10 -6.77
N ALA A 46 25.33 18.61 -6.11
CA ALA A 46 24.74 19.29 -4.97
C ALA A 46 25.64 19.16 -3.73
N GLU A 47 25.77 20.24 -2.97
CA GLU A 47 26.43 20.22 -1.67
C GLU A 47 25.70 19.25 -0.73
N HIS A 48 26.48 18.48 0.04
CA HIS A 48 25.93 17.54 1.01
C HIS A 48 25.21 18.32 2.11
N VAL A 49 23.88 18.20 2.17
CA VAL A 49 23.10 18.89 3.20
C VAL A 49 23.38 18.26 4.55
N THR A 50 24.03 19.00 5.45
CA THR A 50 24.15 18.60 6.86
C THR A 50 22.82 18.88 7.56
N PRO A 51 22.20 17.88 8.20
CA PRO A 51 20.97 18.12 8.95
C PRO A 51 21.21 19.14 10.08
N GLU A 52 20.21 19.96 10.36
CA GLU A 52 20.24 20.90 11.48
C GLU A 52 20.41 20.13 12.81
N ALA A 53 21.02 20.76 13.82
CA ALA A 53 21.16 20.16 15.13
C ALA A 53 19.77 19.85 15.73
N GLY A 54 19.47 18.57 15.91
CA GLY A 54 18.16 18.11 16.39
C GLY A 54 17.19 17.65 15.28
N ALA A 55 17.61 17.68 14.01
CA ALA A 55 16.89 17.03 12.92
C ALA A 55 17.05 15.50 13.03
N GLY A 56 16.30 14.92 13.96
CA GLY A 56 16.15 13.48 14.15
C GLY A 56 14.68 13.16 14.34
N THR A 57 14.27 11.96 13.93
CA THR A 57 12.92 11.47 14.22
C THR A 57 12.83 11.12 15.70
N PRO A 58 11.82 11.59 16.45
CA PRO A 58 11.62 11.17 17.84
C PRO A 58 11.40 9.66 17.91
N ASP A 59 11.86 9.02 18.99
CA ASP A 59 11.56 7.60 19.24
C ASP A 59 10.05 7.46 19.52
N VAL A 60 9.34 7.03 18.48
CA VAL A 60 7.89 6.88 18.42
C VAL A 60 7.34 6.06 19.60
N CYS A 61 8.06 5.01 20.00
CA CYS A 61 7.64 4.11 21.08
C CYS A 61 7.76 4.74 22.47
N ARG A 62 8.54 5.82 22.60
CA ARG A 62 8.81 6.51 23.87
C ARG A 62 8.14 7.87 23.99
N VAL A 63 7.41 8.30 22.97
CA VAL A 63 6.64 9.55 23.02
C VAL A 63 5.53 9.41 24.06
N ALA A 64 5.65 10.18 25.14
CA ALA A 64 4.61 10.35 26.15
C ALA A 64 3.90 11.68 25.91
N CYS A 65 2.66 11.62 25.42
CA CYS A 65 1.77 12.77 25.32
C CYS A 65 0.53 12.49 26.15
N GLU A 66 0.09 13.45 26.94
CA GLU A 66 -1.24 13.41 27.54
C GLU A 66 -2.27 13.80 26.47
N VAL A 67 -3.15 12.88 26.10
CA VAL A 67 -4.11 13.08 25.01
C VAL A 67 -5.52 13.10 25.56
N ASP A 68 -6.21 14.24 25.38
CA ASP A 68 -7.64 14.35 25.66
C ASP A 68 -8.44 13.57 24.60
N LYS A 69 -8.87 12.36 24.98
CA LYS A 69 -9.60 11.44 24.10
C LYS A 69 -10.89 12.06 23.54
N LYS A 70 -11.56 12.96 24.29
CA LYS A 70 -12.81 13.60 23.84
C LYS A 70 -12.54 14.60 22.73
N LYS A 71 -11.57 15.50 22.95
CA LYS A 71 -11.18 16.48 21.92
C LYS A 71 -10.64 15.82 20.67
N LEU A 72 -9.88 14.73 20.83
CA LEU A 72 -9.39 13.95 19.70
C LEU A 72 -10.54 13.34 18.89
N ALA A 73 -11.53 12.75 19.55
CA ALA A 73 -12.70 12.18 18.89
C ALA A 73 -13.54 13.26 18.17
N GLU A 74 -13.79 14.40 18.82
CA GLU A 74 -14.50 15.53 18.23
C GLU A 74 -13.79 16.05 16.96
N LYS A 75 -12.46 16.17 17.01
CA LYS A 75 -11.64 16.55 15.84
C LYS A 75 -11.84 15.58 14.67
N ILE A 76 -11.82 14.27 14.92
CA ILE A 76 -12.00 13.25 13.88
C ILE A 76 -13.42 13.29 13.31
N ILE A 77 -14.44 13.42 14.16
CA ILE A 77 -15.85 13.49 13.75
C ILE A 77 -16.08 14.72 12.86
N ALA A 78 -15.40 15.84 13.14
CA ALA A 78 -15.44 17.04 12.32
C ALA A 78 -14.64 16.92 11.00
N GLY A 79 -14.05 15.75 10.70
CA GLY A 79 -13.21 15.52 9.51
C GLY A 79 -11.80 16.09 9.63
N GLY A 80 -11.38 16.52 10.82
CA GLY A 80 -10.03 17.00 11.11
C GLY A 80 -9.04 15.84 11.23
N THR A 81 -7.78 16.12 10.89
CA THR A 81 -6.69 15.14 11.01
C THR A 81 -5.91 15.37 12.31
N PRO A 82 -5.82 14.36 13.20
CA PRO A 82 -4.92 14.42 14.35
C PRO A 82 -3.46 14.60 13.93
N THR A 83 -2.72 15.36 14.73
CA THR A 83 -1.27 15.49 14.58
C THR A 83 -0.57 14.16 14.89
N PRO A 84 0.62 13.89 14.34
CA PRO A 84 1.39 12.69 14.66
C PRO A 84 1.56 12.48 16.17
N SER A 85 1.89 13.53 16.92
CA SER A 85 2.06 13.46 18.38
C SER A 85 0.79 13.05 19.14
N GLU A 86 -0.38 13.51 18.71
CA GLU A 86 -1.67 13.10 19.30
C GLU A 86 -1.96 11.61 19.03
N VAL A 87 -1.70 11.14 17.80
CA VAL A 87 -1.88 9.73 17.42
C VAL A 87 -0.97 8.82 18.23
N LEU A 88 0.32 9.18 18.32
CA LEU A 88 1.32 8.41 19.07
C LEU A 88 0.98 8.37 20.57
N GLY A 89 0.61 9.51 21.15
CA GLY A 89 0.19 9.58 22.54
C GLY A 89 -1.01 8.68 22.84
N TYR A 90 -2.02 8.71 21.96
CA TYR A 90 -3.19 7.84 22.07
C TYR A 90 -2.78 6.36 22.04
N PHE A 91 -2.12 5.89 20.99
CA PHE A 91 -1.76 4.47 20.88
C PHE A 91 -0.80 4.01 21.97
N ASN A 92 0.21 4.81 22.35
CA ASN A 92 1.13 4.46 23.43
C ASN A 92 0.44 4.34 24.79
N SER A 93 -0.65 5.08 25.01
CA SER A 93 -1.48 4.93 26.21
C SER A 93 -2.33 3.65 26.15
N GLU A 94 -3.02 3.40 25.03
CA GLU A 94 -3.95 2.29 24.91
C GLU A 94 -3.25 0.93 24.86
N LEU A 95 -2.07 0.85 24.23
CA LEU A 95 -1.28 -0.39 24.14
C LEU A 95 -0.75 -0.86 25.51
N LYS A 96 -0.73 0.01 26.52
CA LYS A 96 -0.40 -0.36 27.91
C LYS A 96 -1.60 -0.92 28.67
N GLU A 97 -2.80 -0.46 28.34
CA GLU A 97 -4.04 -0.82 29.03
C GLU A 97 -4.72 -2.05 28.42
N ARG A 98 -4.57 -2.27 27.12
CA ARG A 98 -5.23 -3.36 26.40
C ARG A 98 -4.46 -3.83 25.19
N ILE A 99 -4.82 -5.03 24.74
CA ILE A 99 -4.35 -5.60 23.48
C ILE A 99 -5.23 -5.05 22.34
N CYS A 100 -4.59 -4.43 21.35
CA CYS A 100 -5.23 -3.99 20.12
C CYS A 100 -5.13 -5.09 19.04
N PHE A 101 -6.19 -5.30 18.29
CA PHE A 101 -6.19 -6.17 17.12
C PHE A 101 -6.12 -5.33 15.85
N LEU A 102 -5.22 -5.70 14.94
CA LEU A 102 -5.19 -5.16 13.60
C LEU A 102 -6.01 -6.07 12.68
N ASP A 103 -6.68 -5.48 11.69
CA ASP A 103 -7.37 -6.26 10.67
C ASP A 103 -6.35 -7.12 9.89
N GLY A 104 -6.82 -8.24 9.36
CA GLY A 104 -6.02 -9.16 8.57
C GLY A 104 -5.71 -8.63 7.18
N GLY A 105 -5.10 -9.49 6.35
CA GLY A 105 -4.77 -9.15 4.97
C GLY A 105 -6.01 -8.82 4.13
N MET A 106 -6.23 -7.52 3.86
CA MET A 106 -7.35 -7.08 3.02
C MET A 106 -7.20 -7.53 1.55
N GLY A 107 -5.97 -7.77 1.08
CA GLY A 107 -5.73 -8.22 -0.30
C GLY A 107 -6.39 -9.56 -0.62
N THR A 108 -6.31 -10.53 0.29
CA THR A 108 -6.99 -11.83 0.13
C THR A 108 -8.52 -11.68 0.11
N ARG A 109 -9.06 -10.72 0.88
CA ARG A 109 -10.48 -10.39 0.84
C ARG A 109 -10.87 -9.84 -0.53
N ILE A 110 -10.13 -8.87 -1.05
CA ILE A 110 -10.38 -8.26 -2.37
C ILE A 110 -10.30 -9.30 -3.50
N GLN A 111 -9.29 -10.17 -3.50
CA GLN A 111 -9.14 -11.22 -4.51
C GLN A 111 -10.33 -12.19 -4.53
N ALA A 112 -10.90 -12.49 -3.37
CA ALA A 112 -12.02 -13.41 -3.25
C ALA A 112 -13.37 -12.79 -3.67
N GLU A 113 -13.48 -11.46 -3.72
CA GLU A 113 -14.64 -10.77 -4.31
C GLU A 113 -14.68 -10.89 -5.83
N ARG A 114 -13.60 -11.39 -6.48
CA ARG A 114 -13.52 -11.61 -7.93
C ARG A 114 -13.94 -10.38 -8.75
N LEU A 115 -13.56 -9.21 -8.25
CA LEU A 115 -13.83 -7.94 -8.87
C LEU A 115 -13.29 -7.92 -10.30
N GLU A 116 -14.09 -7.42 -11.22
CA GLU A 116 -13.68 -7.17 -12.59
C GLU A 116 -13.01 -5.79 -12.70
N GLU A 117 -12.34 -5.52 -13.81
CA GLU A 117 -11.68 -4.23 -14.05
C GLU A 117 -12.62 -3.02 -13.89
N ALA A 118 -13.91 -3.18 -14.20
CA ALA A 118 -14.91 -2.14 -14.00
C ALA A 118 -15.11 -1.79 -12.51
N ASP A 119 -15.08 -2.79 -11.63
CA ASP A 119 -15.28 -2.61 -10.20
C ASP A 119 -14.11 -1.87 -9.53
N TYR A 120 -12.88 -2.13 -9.97
CA TYR A 120 -11.68 -1.45 -9.46
C TYR A 120 -11.63 0.03 -9.81
N ARG A 121 -12.27 0.44 -10.93
CA ARG A 121 -12.31 1.84 -11.37
C ARG A 121 -13.34 2.66 -10.61
N GLY A 122 -14.49 2.04 -10.32
CA GLY A 122 -15.68 2.74 -9.86
C GLY A 122 -16.09 3.89 -10.78
N GLU A 123 -16.94 4.78 -10.28
CA GLU A 123 -17.45 5.91 -11.08
C GLU A 123 -16.36 6.96 -11.38
N ARG A 124 -15.37 7.11 -10.50
CA ARG A 124 -14.34 8.14 -10.64
C ARG A 124 -13.45 7.95 -11.88
N PHE A 125 -13.21 6.70 -12.29
CA PHE A 125 -12.24 6.38 -13.35
C PHE A 125 -12.84 5.57 -14.51
N LYS A 126 -14.18 5.59 -14.63
CA LYS A 126 -14.91 4.90 -15.70
C LYS A 126 -14.44 5.29 -17.10
N ASP A 127 -14.21 6.60 -17.31
CA ASP A 127 -13.80 7.16 -18.60
C ASP A 127 -12.28 7.43 -18.69
N PHE A 128 -11.47 6.79 -17.83
CA PHE A 128 -10.03 7.04 -17.78
C PHE A 128 -9.30 6.40 -18.96
N SER A 129 -8.74 7.24 -19.84
CA SER A 129 -8.19 6.85 -21.15
C SER A 129 -6.70 7.19 -21.37
N MET A 130 -5.89 7.28 -20.31
CA MET A 130 -4.45 7.57 -20.44
C MET A 130 -3.66 6.40 -21.04
N ILE A 131 -2.40 6.64 -21.40
CA ILE A 131 -1.45 5.65 -21.90
C ILE A 131 -0.43 5.36 -20.78
N ASP A 132 -0.05 4.10 -20.59
CA ASP A 132 0.95 3.71 -19.60
C ASP A 132 2.38 4.10 -20.04
N ALA A 133 3.36 3.89 -19.16
CA ALA A 133 4.76 4.20 -19.45
C ALA A 133 5.36 3.38 -20.62
N ASN A 134 4.67 2.33 -21.06
CA ASN A 134 5.07 1.47 -22.17
C ASN A 134 4.38 1.87 -23.49
N GLY A 135 3.58 2.94 -23.51
CA GLY A 135 2.85 3.36 -24.70
C GLY A 135 1.56 2.59 -24.93
N VAL A 136 1.10 1.78 -23.97
CA VAL A 136 -0.13 0.98 -24.07
C VAL A 136 -1.32 1.78 -23.51
N PRO A 137 -2.42 1.93 -24.26
CA PRO A 137 -3.63 2.56 -23.72
C PRO A 137 -4.10 1.83 -22.47
N VAL A 138 -4.28 2.56 -21.37
CA VAL A 138 -4.92 2.11 -20.12
C VAL A 138 -6.43 1.95 -20.32
N SER A 139 -6.90 1.90 -21.56
CA SER A 139 -8.28 1.65 -21.98
C SER A 139 -8.33 0.31 -22.69
N LEU A 140 -8.77 -0.71 -21.97
CA LEU A 140 -9.04 -2.02 -22.56
C LEU A 140 -10.56 -2.17 -22.59
N LYS A 141 -11.12 -2.06 -23.80
CA LYS A 141 -12.52 -2.37 -24.06
C LYS A 141 -12.80 -3.78 -23.50
N GLY A 142 -13.83 -3.88 -22.65
CA GLY A 142 -14.33 -5.15 -22.13
C GLY A 142 -14.71 -6.14 -23.21
#